data_AF-A0A8K0Y3T0-F1
#
_entry.id   AF-A0A8K0Y3T0-F1
#
_cell.length_a   1.000
_cell.length_b   1.000
_cell.length_c   1.000
_cell.angle_alpha   90.00
_cell.angle_beta   90.00
_cell.angle_gamma   90.00
#
_symmetry.space_group_name_H-M   'P 1'
#
loop_
_entity.id
_entity.type
_entity.pdbx_description
1 polymer ?
#
loop_
_entity_poly.entity_id
_entity_poly.type
_entity_poly.pdbx_seq_one_letter_code
_entity_poly.pdbx_strand_id
1 'polypeptide(L)'
;MLCTPLPIDPIGRLESNIDNRLNARALDLRNQKTASIFKIRHHALQSIRKTLVELGFIEVNTPKIIGSASEGGANLFSLKYFDKQAYLAQSPQLYKEQLTIGLERVFEIASFYRAEKSHTVRHLTEFTSVDS
;
A
#
# COMPACT_ATOMS: atom_id res chain seq x y z
N MET A 1 -2.05 -2.79 -42.58
CA MET A 1 -1.96 -2.89 -41.11
C MET A 1 -3.22 -2.27 -40.54
N LEU A 2 -4.11 -3.05 -39.94
CA LEU A 2 -5.27 -2.50 -39.25
C LEU A 2 -4.75 -1.84 -37.96
N CYS A 3 -4.93 -0.53 -37.86
CA CYS A 3 -4.59 0.23 -36.65
C CYS A 3 -5.61 -0.16 -35.57
N THR A 4 -5.21 -0.99 -34.62
CA THR A 4 -6.05 -1.31 -33.46
C THR A 4 -6.27 -0.05 -32.63
N PRO A 5 -7.52 0.31 -32.31
CA PRO A 5 -7.80 1.48 -31.49
C PRO A 5 -7.16 1.33 -30.10
N LEU A 6 -6.65 2.43 -29.55
CA LEU A 6 -6.09 2.42 -28.20
C LEU A 6 -7.19 2.18 -27.16
N PRO A 7 -6.91 1.43 -26.09
CA PRO A 7 -7.91 1.08 -25.07
C PRO A 7 -8.37 2.28 -24.23
N ILE A 8 -7.53 3.30 -24.10
CA ILE A 8 -7.84 4.61 -23.49
C ILE A 8 -7.03 5.70 -24.21
N ASP A 9 -7.45 6.95 -24.09
CA ASP A 9 -6.68 8.09 -24.61
C ASP A 9 -5.48 8.41 -23.69
N PRO A 10 -4.23 8.24 -24.15
CA PRO A 10 -3.04 8.50 -23.34
C PRO A 10 -2.82 9.97 -23.00
N ILE A 11 -3.44 10.90 -23.75
CA ILE A 11 -3.32 12.34 -23.54
C ILE A 11 -4.44 12.84 -22.61
N GLY A 12 -5.51 12.04 -22.43
CA GLY A 12 -6.62 12.34 -21.53
C GLY A 12 -7.59 13.41 -22.03
N ARG A 13 -7.74 13.55 -23.35
CA ARG A 13 -8.76 14.41 -23.98
C ARG A 13 -10.14 13.79 -23.87
N LEU A 14 -10.21 12.46 -23.98
CA LEU A 14 -11.42 11.68 -23.73
C LEU A 14 -11.38 11.07 -22.32
N GLU A 15 -12.36 11.40 -21.48
CA GLU A 15 -12.48 10.75 -20.18
C GLU A 15 -12.90 9.28 -20.36
N SER A 16 -12.19 8.39 -19.67
CA SER A 16 -12.44 6.95 -19.65
C SER A 16 -12.80 6.52 -18.22
N ASN A 17 -13.67 5.52 -18.08
CA ASN A 17 -14.01 4.92 -16.78
C ASN A 17 -12.74 4.47 -16.04
N ILE A 18 -12.74 4.58 -14.71
CA ILE A 18 -11.62 4.18 -13.84
C ILE A 18 -11.23 2.72 -14.07
N ASP A 19 -12.16 1.81 -14.29
CA ASP A 19 -11.86 0.39 -14.53
C ASP A 19 -11.01 0.20 -15.79
N ASN A 20 -11.35 0.90 -16.89
CA ASN A 20 -10.58 0.86 -18.13
C ASN A 20 -9.20 1.48 -17.95
N ARG A 21 -9.10 2.55 -17.16
CA ARG A 21 -7.84 3.22 -16.83
C ARG A 21 -6.94 2.36 -15.96
N LEU A 22 -7.49 1.61 -15.01
CA LEU A 22 -6.76 0.66 -14.19
C LEU A 22 -6.31 -0.56 -15.01
N ASN A 23 -7.16 -1.09 -15.89
CA ASN A 23 -6.80 -2.19 -16.79
C ASN A 23 -5.69 -1.80 -17.78
N ALA A 24 -5.68 -0.54 -18.24
CA ALA A 24 -4.66 0.01 -19.13
C ALA A 24 -3.69 0.95 -18.39
N ARG A 25 -3.32 0.64 -17.13
CA ARG A 25 -2.60 1.59 -16.24
C ARG A 25 -1.31 2.16 -16.82
N ALA A 26 -0.54 1.34 -17.54
CA ALA A 26 0.69 1.79 -18.20
C ALA A 26 0.41 2.92 -19.22
N LEU A 27 -0.72 2.86 -19.93
CA LEU A 27 -1.14 3.89 -20.87
C LEU A 27 -1.70 5.12 -20.14
N ASP A 28 -2.47 4.92 -19.05
CA ASP A 28 -3.05 6.00 -18.23
C ASP A 28 -1.97 6.85 -17.56
N LEU A 29 -0.82 6.25 -17.23
CA LEU A 29 0.36 6.94 -16.70
C LEU A 29 1.05 7.87 -17.70
N ARG A 30 0.72 7.82 -19.00
CA ARG A 30 1.20 8.82 -19.98
C ARG A 30 0.48 10.15 -19.84
N ASN A 31 -0.71 10.15 -19.24
CA ASN A 31 -1.42 11.38 -18.90
C ASN A 31 -0.69 12.08 -17.74
N GLN A 32 -0.25 13.32 -17.96
CA GLN A 32 0.50 14.10 -16.99
C GLN A 32 -0.25 14.29 -15.67
N LYS A 33 -1.59 14.41 -15.70
CA LYS A 33 -2.40 14.54 -14.48
C LYS A 33 -2.30 13.27 -13.62
N THR A 34 -2.48 12.10 -14.23
CA THR A 34 -2.35 10.80 -13.55
C THR A 34 -0.92 10.59 -13.05
N ALA A 35 0.08 10.81 -13.91
CA ALA A 35 1.49 10.68 -13.55
C ALA A 35 1.89 11.57 -12.36
N SER A 36 1.33 12.77 -12.29
CA SER A 36 1.62 13.72 -11.21
C SER A 36 1.19 13.20 -9.84
N ILE A 37 0.09 12.42 -9.76
CA ILE A 37 -0.34 11.79 -8.50
C ILE A 37 0.76 10.85 -7.95
N PHE A 38 1.39 10.06 -8.82
CA PHE A 38 2.49 9.17 -8.42
C PHE A 38 3.74 9.93 -8.03
N LYS A 39 4.07 11.01 -8.75
CA LYS A 39 5.20 11.89 -8.40
C LYS A 39 4.99 12.56 -7.03
N ILE A 40 3.77 13.04 -6.75
CA ILE A 40 3.41 13.60 -5.44
C ILE A 40 3.56 12.54 -4.36
N ARG A 41 3.05 11.32 -4.59
CA ARG A 41 3.21 10.20 -3.64
C ARG A 41 4.69 9.88 -3.39
N HIS A 42 5.53 9.85 -4.42
CA HIS A 42 6.97 9.67 -4.29
C HIS A 42 7.61 10.71 -3.37
N HIS A 43 7.37 12.00 -3.62
CA HIS A 43 7.92 13.08 -2.80
C HIS A 43 7.34 13.12 -1.39
N ALA A 44 6.06 12.77 -1.20
CA ALA A 44 5.46 12.66 0.12
C ALA A 44 6.18 11.59 0.96
N LEU A 45 6.38 10.38 0.41
CA LEU A 45 7.09 9.31 1.10
C LEU A 45 8.55 9.65 1.37
N GLN A 46 9.23 10.33 0.44
CA GLN A 46 10.58 10.83 0.63
C GLN A 46 10.66 11.82 1.79
N SER A 47 9.72 12.78 1.84
CA SER A 47 9.66 13.82 2.88
C SER A 47 9.37 13.23 4.26
N ILE A 48 8.43 12.28 4.35
CA ILE A 48 8.11 11.55 5.58
C ILE A 48 9.36 10.83 6.12
N ARG A 49 10.04 10.04 5.28
CA ARG A 49 11.28 9.35 5.69
C ARG A 49 12.34 10.32 6.18
N LYS A 50 12.60 11.37 5.40
CA LYS A 50 13.59 12.39 5.75
C LYS A 50 13.30 12.99 7.12
N THR A 51 12.04 13.37 7.36
CA THR A 51 11.62 13.99 8.63
C THR A 51 11.78 13.04 9.80
N LEU A 52 11.36 11.78 9.67
CA LEU A 52 11.47 10.79 10.74
C LEU A 52 12.93 10.46 11.08
N VAL A 53 13.79 10.36 10.06
CA VAL A 53 15.23 10.16 10.24
C VAL A 53 15.88 11.38 10.92
N GLU A 54 15.54 12.61 10.51
CA GLU A 54 16.03 13.83 11.16
C GLU A 54 15.58 13.94 12.62
N LEU A 55 14.40 13.39 12.93
CA LEU A 55 13.91 13.28 14.29
C LEU A 55 14.56 12.15 15.09
N GLY A 56 15.41 11.31 14.48
CA GLY A 56 16.11 10.22 15.16
C GLY A 56 15.35 8.89 15.23
N PHE A 57 14.33 8.69 14.39
CA PHE A 57 13.70 7.37 14.24
C PHE A 57 14.51 6.46 13.31
N ILE A 58 14.46 5.16 13.58
CA ILE A 58 15.09 4.09 12.78
C ILE A 58 14.02 3.44 11.89
N GLU A 59 14.26 3.36 10.58
CA GLU A 59 13.37 2.61 9.67
C GLU A 59 13.52 1.11 9.92
N VAL A 60 12.41 0.42 10.15
CA VAL A 60 12.36 -1.03 10.39
C VAL A 60 11.43 -1.74 9.41
N ASN A 61 11.58 -3.05 9.29
CA ASN A 61 10.70 -3.89 8.49
C ASN A 61 10.20 -5.07 9.32
N THR A 62 8.88 -5.21 9.41
CA THR A 62 8.22 -6.26 10.20
C THR A 62 7.57 -7.31 9.29
N PRO A 63 7.41 -8.57 9.75
CA PRO A 63 6.76 -9.62 8.97
C PRO A 63 5.34 -9.24 8.52
N LYS A 64 4.98 -9.60 7.28
CA LYS A 64 3.63 -9.41 6.74
C LYS A 64 2.80 -10.69 6.68
N ILE A 65 3.42 -11.84 6.94
CA ILE A 65 2.75 -13.12 7.13
C ILE A 65 2.88 -13.47 8.61
N ILE A 66 1.75 -13.58 9.30
CA ILE A 66 1.68 -13.80 10.75
C ILE A 66 0.93 -15.10 11.07
N GLY A 67 1.36 -15.77 12.15
CA GLY A 67 0.81 -17.07 12.55
C GLY A 67 -0.51 -16.99 13.30
N SER A 68 -0.85 -15.83 13.86
CA SER A 68 -2.09 -15.61 14.62
C SER A 68 -2.69 -14.25 14.29
N ALA A 69 -4.01 -14.16 14.34
CA ALA A 69 -4.71 -12.87 14.33
C ALA A 69 -4.27 -12.07 15.57
N SER A 70 -3.69 -10.89 15.37
CA SER A 70 -3.22 -10.02 16.45
C SER A 70 -4.36 -9.35 17.22
N GLU A 71 -5.53 -9.20 16.61
CA GLU A 71 -6.69 -8.52 17.17
C GLU A 71 -7.96 -9.32 16.86
N GLY A 72 -8.68 -9.75 17.90
CA GLY A 72 -9.90 -10.53 17.78
C GLY A 72 -10.97 -9.78 16.97
N GLY A 73 -11.52 -10.45 15.95
CA GLY A 73 -12.64 -9.93 15.15
C GLY A 73 -12.28 -9.19 13.87
N ALA A 74 -11.00 -9.05 13.54
CA ALA A 74 -10.59 -8.33 12.34
C ALA A 74 -10.73 -9.19 11.07
N ASN A 75 -11.23 -8.59 9.98
CA ASN A 75 -11.29 -9.21 8.67
C ASN A 75 -9.86 -9.40 8.11
N LEU A 76 -9.26 -10.56 8.34
CA LEU A 76 -7.91 -10.90 7.89
C LEU A 76 -7.96 -11.72 6.59
N PHE A 77 -7.00 -11.48 5.70
CA PHE A 77 -6.74 -12.42 4.60
C PHE A 77 -6.01 -13.63 5.16
N SER A 78 -6.60 -14.81 4.98
CA SER A 78 -6.00 -16.08 5.36
C SER A 78 -5.28 -16.72 4.16
N LEU A 79 -4.14 -17.34 4.39
CA LEU A 79 -3.36 -18.04 3.38
C LEU A 79 -2.73 -19.33 3.93
N LYS A 80 -2.64 -20.36 3.09
CA LYS A 80 -1.88 -21.56 3.42
C LYS A 80 -0.38 -21.23 3.36
N TYR A 81 0.32 -21.42 4.47
CA TYR A 81 1.76 -21.22 4.59
C TYR A 81 2.40 -22.54 4.98
N PHE A 82 2.87 -23.28 3.98
CA PHE A 82 3.28 -24.68 4.10
C PHE A 82 2.16 -25.54 4.70
N ASP A 83 2.43 -26.24 5.81
CA ASP A 83 1.47 -27.09 6.52
C ASP A 83 0.70 -26.32 7.61
N LYS A 84 0.75 -24.99 7.59
CA LYS A 84 0.10 -24.12 8.58
C LYS A 84 -0.82 -23.10 7.92
N GLN A 85 -1.82 -22.66 8.67
CA GLN A 85 -2.62 -21.49 8.34
C GLN A 85 -1.87 -20.24 8.80
N ALA A 86 -1.75 -19.25 7.93
CA ALA A 86 -1.23 -17.93 8.26
C ALA A 86 -2.20 -16.83 7.80
N TYR A 87 -1.86 -15.59 8.14
CA TYR A 87 -2.64 -14.41 7.84
C TYR A 87 -1.75 -13.29 7.31
N LEU A 88 -2.31 -12.41 6.47
CA LEU A 88 -1.65 -11.15 6.11
C LEU A 88 -1.85 -10.11 7.22
N ALA A 89 -0.77 -9.43 7.60
CA ALA A 89 -0.79 -8.41 8.65
C ALA A 89 -1.63 -7.18 8.25
N GLN A 90 -2.41 -6.66 9.20
CA GLN A 90 -3.22 -5.44 9.05
C GLN A 90 -2.50 -4.16 9.50
N SER A 91 -1.50 -4.32 10.36
CA SER A 91 -0.64 -3.26 10.89
C SER A 91 0.65 -3.90 11.44
N PRO A 92 1.71 -3.12 11.72
CA PRO A 92 2.93 -3.63 12.34
C PRO A 92 2.85 -3.63 13.88
N GLN A 93 1.70 -3.31 14.47
CA GLN A 93 1.55 -2.90 15.87
C GLN A 93 2.31 -3.79 16.85
N LEU A 94 2.08 -5.11 16.83
CA LEU A 94 2.72 -6.05 17.75
C LEU A 94 4.26 -6.07 17.64
N TYR A 95 4.79 -6.04 16.42
CA TYR A 95 6.24 -6.07 16.20
C TYR A 95 6.87 -4.71 16.49
N LYS A 96 6.17 -3.61 16.17
CA LYS A 96 6.62 -2.26 16.45
C LYS A 96 6.84 -2.07 17.96
N GLU A 97 5.87 -2.47 18.78
CA GLU A 97 5.96 -2.40 20.25
C GLU A 97 7.18 -3.16 20.79
N GLN A 98 7.48 -4.34 20.24
CA GLN A 98 8.65 -5.13 20.63
C GLN A 98 9.97 -4.45 20.23
N LEU A 99 10.04 -3.87 19.03
CA LEU A 99 11.23 -3.19 18.54
C LEU A 99 11.52 -1.90 19.32
N THR A 100 10.47 -1.16 19.71
CA THR A 100 10.59 0.06 20.53
C THR A 100 11.27 -0.20 21.87
N ILE A 101 11.19 -1.41 22.43
CA ILE A 101 11.88 -1.75 23.69
C ILE A 101 13.41 -1.63 23.55
N GLY A 102 13.97 -1.99 22.39
CA GLY A 102 15.41 -1.97 22.15
C GLY A 102 15.92 -0.78 21.33
N LEU A 103 15.09 -0.25 20.45
CA LEU A 103 15.47 0.80 19.50
C LEU A 103 14.88 2.17 19.84
N GLU A 104 13.99 2.25 20.84
CA GLU A 104 13.28 3.44 21.34
C GLU A 104 12.36 4.14 20.32
N ARG A 105 12.85 4.44 19.12
CA ARG A 105 12.14 5.22 18.10
C ARG A 105 12.27 4.51 16.76
N VAL A 106 11.19 3.86 16.35
CA VAL A 106 11.14 3.11 15.10
C VAL A 106 10.01 3.60 14.21
N PHE A 107 10.18 3.51 12.90
CA PHE A 107 9.10 3.74 11.95
C PHE A 107 9.13 2.70 10.83
N GLU A 108 7.98 2.46 10.22
CA GLU A 108 7.83 1.55 9.10
C GLU A 108 6.89 2.16 8.04
N ILE A 109 7.29 2.06 6.77
CA ILE A 109 6.44 2.36 5.62
C ILE A 109 6.31 1.08 4.79
N ALA A 110 5.19 0.38 4.92
CA ALA A 110 4.99 -0.92 4.28
C ALA A 110 3.53 -1.16 3.85
N SER A 111 3.32 -2.18 3.02
CA SER A 111 1.97 -2.62 2.65
C SER A 111 1.34 -3.48 3.76
N PHE A 112 0.07 -3.21 4.02
CA PHE A 112 -0.78 -3.97 4.94
C PHE A 112 -2.13 -4.26 4.30
N TYR A 113 -2.85 -5.22 4.87
CA TYR A 113 -3.97 -5.86 4.20
C TYR A 113 -5.18 -6.00 5.12
N ARG A 114 -6.35 -5.55 4.67
CA ARG A 114 -7.62 -5.70 5.39
C ARG A 114 -8.64 -6.36 4.48
N ALA A 115 -9.22 -7.48 4.91
CA ALA A 115 -10.27 -8.19 4.17
C ALA A 115 -11.66 -7.57 4.40
N GLU A 116 -11.74 -6.24 4.52
CA GLU A 116 -13.01 -5.55 4.65
C GLU A 116 -13.81 -5.67 3.34
N LYS A 117 -15.07 -6.10 3.44
CA LYS A 117 -16.00 -6.13 2.30
C LYS A 117 -16.57 -4.74 1.96
N SER A 118 -16.05 -3.69 2.58
CA SER A 118 -16.50 -2.31 2.40
C SER A 118 -16.00 -1.76 1.08
N HIS A 119 -16.88 -1.64 0.10
CA HIS A 119 -16.56 -1.05 -1.21
C HIS A 119 -16.93 0.43 -1.23
N THR A 120 -16.07 1.27 -0.64
CA THR A 120 -16.22 2.73 -0.70
C THR A 120 -14.98 3.40 -1.28
N VAL A 121 -15.11 4.65 -1.68
CA VAL A 121 -14.02 5.46 -2.28
C VAL A 121 -12.81 5.68 -1.36
N ARG A 122 -12.86 5.22 -0.10
CA ARG A 122 -11.80 5.40 0.90
C ARG A 122 -11.17 4.09 1.39
N HIS A 123 -11.71 2.93 1.01
CA HIS A 123 -11.24 1.64 1.51
C HIS A 123 -10.60 0.83 0.39
N LEU A 124 -9.37 0.39 0.63
CA LEU A 124 -8.65 -0.57 -0.20
C LEU A 124 -8.28 -1.77 0.68
N THR A 125 -8.30 -2.95 0.10
CA THR A 125 -7.91 -4.19 0.79
C THR A 125 -6.40 -4.33 0.95
N GLU A 126 -5.63 -3.65 0.10
CA GLU A 126 -4.18 -3.47 0.21
C GLU A 126 -3.87 -1.97 0.24
N PHE A 127 -3.10 -1.53 1.22
CA PHE A 127 -2.73 -0.13 1.37
C PHE A 127 -1.34 0.01 1.99
N THR A 128 -0.68 1.13 1.72
CA THR A 128 0.57 1.48 2.40
C THR A 128 0.26 2.23 3.68
N SER A 129 0.73 1.70 4.81
CA SER A 129 0.69 2.39 6.09
C SER A 129 2.03 3.09 6.35
N VAL A 130 1.96 4.18 7.11
CA VAL A 130 3.11 4.86 7.70
C VAL A 130 2.90 4.77 9.20
N ASP A 131 3.74 3.98 9.86
CA ASP A 131 3.68 3.71 11.29
C ASP A 131 4.93 4.24 11.96
N SER A 132 4.79 4.93 13.10
CA SER A 132 5.88 5.39 13.96
C SER A 132 5.53 5.19 15.44
#